data_AF-A0A535K0B9-F1
#
_entry.id   AF-A0A535K0B9-F1
#
_cell.length_a   1.000
_cell.length_b   1.000
_cell.length_c   1.000
_cell.angle_alpha   90.00
_cell.angle_beta   90.00
_cell.angle_gamma   90.00
#
_symmetry.space_group_name_H-M   'P 1'
#
loop_
_entity.id
_entity.type
_entity.pdbx_description
1 polymer ?
#
loop_
_entity_poly.entity_id
_entity_poly.type
_entity_poly.pdbx_seq_one_letter_code
_entity_poly.pdbx_strand_id
1 'polypeptide(L)'
;MAGVPYEDARSTPNLQSLSTIFRLANVDVEKASALPKTELWAMMRGAAESGDFMLPRLEGSWHRTPHVGVVTVHMTRIPNVDATDPEQLTHAEIEGRRQVREYHRFLRDRVPGFERSVLVATSPAIGVRESRRVIGDYRLTRDDVLDARRFDDEIALCGAPIEDHAVGPDTRWTYVPESGVYGIPYRCLLPNSVEGMLVAGRCFSATHDAHASARSMATCMAMGQAAGIAAALSITSQTTPRAVDLAALRRCLLENHALLDPIDVVTTSS
;
A
#
# COMPACT_ATOMS: atom_id res chain seq x y z
N MET A 1 6.38 -7.71 20.39
CA MET A 1 7.39 -6.72 19.95
C MET A 1 8.19 -6.34 21.18
N ALA A 2 9.53 -6.31 21.10
CA ALA A 2 10.45 -6.26 22.23
C ALA A 2 10.27 -5.02 23.15
N GLY A 3 9.20 -4.96 23.92
CA GLY A 3 8.83 -3.84 24.80
C GLY A 3 8.25 -2.60 24.08
N VAL A 4 8.41 -2.47 22.77
CA VAL A 4 7.92 -1.33 21.98
C VAL A 4 6.39 -1.20 22.05
N PRO A 5 5.83 -0.04 22.45
CA PRO A 5 4.41 0.24 22.33
C PRO A 5 3.94 0.29 20.88
N TYR A 6 2.73 -0.18 20.61
CA TYR A 6 2.17 -0.21 19.26
C TYR A 6 0.66 -0.16 19.27
N GLU A 7 0.11 0.34 18.17
CA GLU A 7 -1.30 0.11 17.84
C GLU A 7 -1.44 -1.22 17.11
N ASP A 8 -2.39 -2.00 17.58
CA ASP A 8 -2.71 -3.28 17.00
C ASP A 8 -3.84 -3.16 15.97
N ALA A 9 -3.86 -4.12 15.06
CA ALA A 9 -4.93 -4.31 14.11
C ALA A 9 -6.29 -4.41 14.83
N ARG A 10 -6.32 -5.14 15.96
CA ARG A 10 -7.52 -5.35 16.79
C ARG A 10 -8.07 -4.08 17.45
N SER A 11 -7.23 -3.08 17.69
CA SER A 11 -7.63 -1.80 18.29
C SER A 11 -8.06 -0.75 17.27
N THR A 12 -7.89 -1.03 15.98
CA THR A 12 -8.21 -0.09 14.91
C THR A 12 -9.59 -0.43 14.32
N PRO A 13 -10.64 0.39 14.52
CA PRO A 13 -11.89 0.17 13.83
C PRO A 13 -11.67 0.29 12.32
N ASN A 14 -12.19 -0.65 11.53
CA ASN A 14 -12.08 -0.71 10.07
C ASN A 14 -10.66 -0.96 9.52
N LEU A 15 -10.08 -2.12 9.84
CA LEU A 15 -8.81 -2.55 9.26
C LEU A 15 -8.80 -2.52 7.74
N GLN A 16 -7.68 -2.10 7.17
CA GLN A 16 -7.46 -2.17 5.73
C GLN A 16 -7.60 -3.63 5.26
N SER A 17 -8.57 -3.86 4.36
CA SER A 17 -8.85 -5.20 3.83
C SER A 17 -7.61 -5.87 3.23
N LEU A 18 -7.58 -7.20 3.25
CA LEU A 18 -6.58 -8.02 2.58
C LEU A 18 -6.97 -8.26 1.13
N SER A 19 -5.99 -8.55 0.26
CA SER A 19 -6.25 -8.92 -1.14
C SER A 19 -5.34 -10.04 -1.61
N THR A 20 -5.93 -11.07 -2.21
CA THR A 20 -5.19 -12.01 -3.06
C THR A 20 -5.11 -11.43 -4.47
N ILE A 21 -3.89 -11.21 -4.95
CA ILE A 21 -3.64 -10.77 -6.32
C ILE A 21 -3.52 -12.02 -7.19
N PHE A 22 -3.95 -11.97 -8.45
CA PHE A 22 -3.82 -13.12 -9.34
C PHE A 22 -3.41 -12.71 -10.75
N ARG A 23 -2.85 -13.66 -11.50
CA ARG A 23 -2.40 -13.46 -12.87
C ARG A 23 -3.22 -14.28 -13.84
N LEU A 24 -3.62 -13.65 -14.92
CA LEU A 24 -4.29 -14.29 -16.04
C LEU A 24 -3.39 -14.24 -17.27
N ALA A 25 -3.36 -15.30 -18.06
CA ALA A 25 -2.77 -15.33 -19.39
C ALA A 25 -3.86 -15.43 -20.47
N ASN A 26 -3.49 -15.30 -21.74
CA ASN A 26 -4.39 -15.33 -22.90
C ASN A 26 -5.44 -14.23 -22.90
N VAL A 27 -5.11 -13.07 -22.32
CA VAL A 27 -5.97 -11.88 -22.37
C VAL A 27 -5.68 -11.11 -23.66
N ASP A 28 -6.70 -10.80 -24.44
CA ASP A 28 -6.61 -9.80 -25.51
C ASP A 28 -6.57 -8.42 -24.85
N VAL A 29 -5.36 -7.95 -24.60
CA VAL A 29 -5.11 -6.72 -23.85
C VAL A 29 -5.62 -5.49 -24.58
N GLU A 30 -5.62 -5.47 -25.91
CA GLU A 30 -6.11 -4.33 -26.67
C GLU A 30 -7.63 -4.23 -26.60
N LYS A 31 -8.33 -5.36 -26.78
CA LYS A 31 -9.79 -5.44 -26.59
C LYS A 31 -10.19 -5.10 -25.15
N ALA A 32 -9.47 -5.63 -24.17
CA ALA A 32 -9.72 -5.33 -22.76
C ALA A 32 -9.46 -3.86 -22.41
N SER A 33 -8.45 -3.21 -23.01
CA SER A 33 -8.12 -1.80 -22.76
C SER A 33 -9.12 -0.84 -23.39
N ALA A 34 -9.84 -1.26 -24.43
CA ALA A 34 -10.89 -0.46 -25.04
C ALA A 34 -12.12 -0.30 -24.13
N LEU A 35 -12.27 -1.15 -23.10
CA LEU A 35 -13.37 -1.06 -22.14
C LEU A 35 -13.04 -0.01 -21.06
N PRO A 36 -13.85 1.06 -20.92
CA PRO A 36 -13.68 2.04 -19.86
C PRO A 36 -13.78 1.39 -18.47
N LYS A 37 -12.97 1.87 -17.52
CA LYS A 37 -12.96 1.36 -16.14
C LYS A 37 -14.34 1.44 -15.47
N THR A 38 -15.06 2.53 -15.73
CA THR A 38 -16.42 2.75 -15.21
C THR A 38 -17.41 1.72 -15.76
N GLU A 39 -17.25 1.29 -17.02
CA GLU A 39 -18.08 0.27 -17.64
C GLU A 39 -17.78 -1.12 -17.06
N LEU A 40 -16.50 -1.46 -16.86
CA LEU A 40 -16.10 -2.68 -16.15
C LEU A 40 -16.76 -2.79 -14.77
N TRP A 41 -16.79 -1.68 -14.01
CA TRP A 41 -17.43 -1.63 -12.70
C TRP A 41 -18.95 -1.75 -12.79
N ALA A 42 -19.59 -1.15 -13.79
CA ALA A 42 -21.02 -1.32 -14.03
C ALA A 42 -21.37 -2.78 -14.35
N MET A 43 -20.55 -3.45 -15.18
CA MET A 43 -20.71 -4.88 -15.49
C MET A 43 -20.53 -5.75 -14.25
N MET A 44 -19.55 -5.43 -13.40
CA MET A 44 -19.29 -6.14 -12.15
C MET A 44 -20.47 -6.01 -11.18
N ARG A 45 -21.02 -4.79 -11.05
CA ARG A 45 -22.21 -4.50 -10.24
C ARG A 45 -23.43 -5.28 -10.75
N GLY A 46 -23.72 -5.22 -12.04
CA GLY A 46 -24.84 -5.97 -12.63
C GLY A 46 -24.69 -7.48 -12.50
N ALA A 47 -23.46 -8.01 -12.58
CA ALA A 47 -23.18 -9.43 -12.37
C ALA A 47 -23.36 -9.88 -10.91
N ALA A 48 -23.07 -9.00 -9.94
CA ALA A 48 -23.33 -9.26 -8.53
C ALA A 48 -24.83 -9.19 -8.21
N GLU A 49 -25.52 -8.17 -8.75
CA GLU A 49 -26.96 -7.95 -8.56
C GLU A 49 -27.84 -9.06 -9.18
N SER A 50 -27.37 -9.70 -10.26
CA SER A 50 -28.10 -10.85 -10.84
C SER A 50 -28.07 -12.10 -9.95
N GLY A 51 -27.14 -12.16 -8.98
CA GLY A 51 -26.89 -13.35 -8.17
C GLY A 51 -26.12 -14.46 -8.89
N ASP A 52 -25.76 -14.26 -10.17
CA ASP A 52 -24.99 -15.24 -10.95
C ASP A 52 -23.53 -15.32 -10.50
N PHE A 53 -23.01 -14.29 -9.84
CA PHE A 53 -21.63 -14.18 -9.38
C PHE A 53 -21.52 -13.69 -7.94
N MET A 54 -20.66 -14.35 -7.17
CA MET A 54 -20.39 -13.96 -5.77
C MET A 54 -19.24 -12.96 -5.72
N LEU A 55 -19.52 -11.69 -6.00
CA LEU A 55 -18.54 -10.61 -6.10
C LEU A 55 -18.68 -9.61 -4.93
N PRO A 56 -18.00 -9.83 -3.78
CA PRO A 56 -18.16 -9.00 -2.58
C PRO A 56 -17.58 -7.57 -2.73
N ARG A 57 -16.74 -7.35 -3.74
CA ARG A 57 -16.22 -6.04 -4.14
C ARG A 57 -16.72 -5.70 -5.54
N LEU A 58 -17.21 -4.49 -5.73
CA LEU A 58 -17.84 -4.03 -6.98
C LEU A 58 -16.94 -3.08 -7.79
N GLU A 59 -15.73 -2.85 -7.30
CA GLU A 59 -14.68 -2.09 -7.97
C GLU A 59 -13.39 -2.90 -8.01
N GLY A 60 -12.58 -2.68 -9.03
CA GLY A 60 -11.25 -3.28 -9.11
C GLY A 60 -10.52 -2.91 -10.39
N SER A 61 -9.35 -3.50 -10.58
CA SER A 61 -8.51 -3.23 -11.74
C SER A 61 -7.76 -4.47 -12.20
N TRP A 62 -7.28 -4.40 -13.43
CA TRP A 62 -6.25 -5.27 -13.94
C TRP A 62 -5.16 -4.40 -14.58
N HIS A 63 -3.95 -4.92 -14.63
CA HIS A 63 -2.76 -4.19 -15.06
C HIS A 63 -1.96 -5.01 -16.05
N ARG A 64 -1.48 -4.35 -17.11
CA ARG A 64 -0.55 -4.94 -18.09
C ARG A 64 0.73 -5.36 -17.38
N THR A 65 1.31 -6.47 -17.82
CA THR A 65 2.66 -6.87 -17.42
C THR A 65 3.61 -6.74 -18.61
N PRO A 66 4.94 -6.85 -18.41
CA PRO A 66 5.88 -6.91 -19.53
C PRO A 66 5.68 -8.11 -20.47
N HIS A 67 4.89 -9.12 -20.07
CA HIS A 67 4.58 -10.28 -20.89
C HIS A 67 3.25 -10.08 -21.61
N VAL A 68 3.29 -10.16 -22.96
CA VAL A 68 2.12 -10.00 -23.82
C VAL A 68 1.04 -11.02 -23.45
N GLY A 69 -0.20 -10.55 -23.33
CA GLY A 69 -1.35 -11.38 -22.97
C GLY A 69 -1.41 -11.83 -21.51
N VAL A 70 -0.43 -11.42 -20.68
CA VAL A 70 -0.40 -11.68 -19.25
C VAL A 70 -0.71 -10.42 -18.48
N VAL A 71 -1.73 -10.49 -17.61
CA VAL A 71 -2.18 -9.37 -16.78
C VAL A 71 -2.19 -9.75 -15.32
N THR A 72 -2.08 -8.76 -14.45
CA THR A 72 -2.28 -8.91 -13.00
C THR A 72 -3.60 -8.29 -12.59
N VAL A 73 -4.40 -8.98 -11.79
CA VAL A 73 -5.76 -8.59 -11.42
C VAL A 73 -5.86 -8.30 -9.92
N HIS A 74 -6.44 -7.15 -9.59
CA HIS A 74 -6.58 -6.58 -8.25
C HIS A 74 -8.08 -6.36 -7.95
N MET A 75 -8.80 -7.44 -7.67
CA MET A 75 -10.27 -7.40 -7.48
C MET A 75 -10.76 -8.00 -6.16
N THR A 76 -9.99 -8.90 -5.54
CA THR A 76 -10.41 -9.49 -4.25
C THR A 76 -10.38 -8.48 -3.10
N ARG A 77 -11.25 -8.72 -2.10
CA ARG A 77 -11.32 -7.97 -0.84
C ARG A 77 -11.76 -8.89 0.28
N ILE A 78 -10.92 -9.00 1.30
CA ILE A 78 -11.18 -9.77 2.52
C ILE A 78 -11.09 -8.78 3.69
N PRO A 79 -12.21 -8.20 4.14
CA PRO A 79 -12.21 -7.20 5.21
C PRO A 79 -12.06 -7.84 6.60
N ASN A 80 -11.72 -7.02 7.60
CA ASN A 80 -11.78 -7.37 9.03
C ASN A 80 -10.97 -8.61 9.43
N VAL A 81 -9.75 -8.74 8.91
CA VAL A 81 -8.83 -9.82 9.27
C VAL A 81 -7.66 -9.26 10.06
N ASP A 82 -7.45 -9.77 11.27
CA ASP A 82 -6.19 -9.57 11.99
C ASP A 82 -5.12 -10.49 11.37
N ALA A 83 -4.22 -9.91 10.58
CA ALA A 83 -3.13 -10.65 9.94
C ALA A 83 -2.08 -11.20 10.93
N THR A 84 -2.21 -10.90 12.22
CA THR A 84 -1.35 -11.42 13.28
C THR A 84 -1.93 -12.65 13.98
N ASP A 85 -3.20 -12.97 13.71
CA ASP A 85 -3.87 -14.19 14.12
C ASP A 85 -3.74 -15.25 13.01
N PRO A 86 -3.07 -16.39 13.27
CA PRO A 86 -2.84 -17.41 12.25
C PRO A 86 -4.11 -18.11 11.77
N GLU A 87 -5.15 -18.21 12.61
CA GLU A 87 -6.42 -18.84 12.20
C GLU A 87 -7.18 -17.91 11.25
N GLN A 88 -7.30 -16.63 11.59
CA GLN A 88 -7.93 -15.65 10.72
C GLN A 88 -7.18 -15.50 9.39
N LEU A 89 -5.84 -15.47 9.42
CA LEU A 89 -5.02 -15.39 8.22
C LEU A 89 -5.22 -16.64 7.34
N THR A 90 -5.33 -17.83 7.93
CA THR A 90 -5.62 -19.07 7.20
C THR A 90 -6.98 -19.00 6.50
N HIS A 91 -8.02 -18.55 7.21
CA HIS A 91 -9.34 -18.35 6.61
C HIS A 91 -9.31 -17.31 5.48
N ALA A 92 -8.56 -16.23 5.64
CA ALA A 92 -8.40 -15.19 4.63
C ALA A 92 -7.73 -15.72 3.34
N GLU A 93 -6.72 -16.58 3.47
CA GLU A 93 -6.04 -17.23 2.34
C GLU A 93 -6.97 -18.15 1.54
N ILE A 94 -7.85 -18.88 2.23
CA ILE A 94 -8.88 -19.75 1.62
C ILE A 94 -9.91 -18.89 0.89
N GLU A 95 -10.46 -17.89 1.57
CA GLU A 95 -11.48 -16.99 1.03
C GLU A 95 -10.94 -16.19 -0.17
N GLY A 96 -9.70 -15.70 -0.09
CA GLY A 96 -9.05 -15.01 -1.19
C GLY A 96 -8.96 -15.87 -2.45
N ARG A 97 -8.59 -17.15 -2.33
CA ARG A 97 -8.57 -18.09 -3.47
C ARG A 97 -9.97 -18.44 -3.98
N ARG A 98 -10.98 -18.47 -3.10
CA ARG A 98 -12.38 -18.62 -3.51
C ARG A 98 -12.82 -17.42 -4.36
N GLN A 99 -12.55 -16.19 -3.91
CA GLN A 99 -12.85 -14.98 -4.67
C GLN A 99 -12.10 -14.93 -6.01
N VAL A 100 -10.82 -15.32 -6.06
CA VAL A 100 -10.06 -15.37 -7.33
C VAL A 100 -10.80 -16.18 -8.39
N ARG A 101 -11.35 -17.35 -8.03
CA ARG A 101 -12.11 -18.19 -8.98
C ARG A 101 -13.36 -17.48 -9.48
N GLU A 102 -14.09 -16.81 -8.59
CA GLU A 102 -15.31 -16.08 -8.95
C GLU A 102 -15.02 -14.84 -9.81
N TYR A 103 -14.00 -14.06 -9.48
CA TYR A 103 -13.58 -12.91 -10.30
C TYR A 103 -13.03 -13.34 -11.66
N HIS A 104 -12.26 -14.44 -11.73
CA HIS A 104 -11.81 -14.98 -13.02
C HIS A 104 -13.00 -15.46 -13.86
N ARG A 105 -13.98 -16.14 -13.26
CA ARG A 105 -15.20 -16.55 -13.95
C ARG A 105 -15.97 -15.34 -14.49
N PHE A 106 -16.16 -14.30 -13.69
CA PHE A 106 -16.76 -13.03 -14.12
C PHE A 106 -16.01 -12.42 -15.32
N LEU A 107 -14.69 -12.26 -15.19
CA LEU A 107 -13.86 -11.70 -16.27
C LEU A 107 -14.02 -12.51 -17.55
N ARG A 108 -13.86 -13.83 -17.49
CA ARG A 108 -13.93 -14.72 -18.64
C ARG A 108 -15.32 -14.71 -19.31
N ASP A 109 -16.38 -14.74 -18.51
CA ASP A 109 -17.74 -14.94 -19.02
C ASP A 109 -18.40 -13.63 -19.45
N ARG A 110 -17.96 -12.48 -18.92
CA ARG A 110 -18.64 -11.20 -19.12
C ARG A 110 -17.76 -10.12 -19.73
N VAL A 111 -16.44 -10.12 -19.52
CA VAL A 111 -15.59 -8.97 -19.85
C VAL A 111 -14.86 -9.18 -21.19
N PRO A 112 -15.06 -8.27 -22.17
CA PRO A 112 -14.35 -8.29 -23.44
C PRO A 112 -12.83 -8.42 -23.28
N GLY A 113 -12.24 -9.35 -24.03
CA GLY A 113 -10.80 -9.63 -24.06
C GLY A 113 -10.33 -10.70 -23.07
N PHE A 114 -11.19 -11.12 -22.14
CA PHE A 114 -10.89 -12.17 -21.16
C PHE A 114 -11.47 -13.54 -21.51
N GLU A 115 -12.14 -13.69 -22.66
CA GLU A 115 -12.92 -14.88 -23.02
C GLU A 115 -12.06 -16.16 -23.06
N ARG A 116 -10.79 -16.02 -23.44
CA ARG A 116 -9.81 -17.12 -23.51
C ARG A 116 -8.85 -17.16 -22.32
N SER A 117 -9.09 -16.31 -21.33
CA SER A 117 -8.16 -16.12 -20.21
C SER A 117 -8.08 -17.35 -19.32
N VAL A 118 -6.87 -17.65 -18.85
CA VAL A 118 -6.60 -18.76 -17.92
C VAL A 118 -5.92 -18.25 -16.67
N LEU A 119 -6.30 -18.79 -15.51
CA LEU A 119 -5.64 -18.50 -14.24
C LEU A 119 -4.25 -19.15 -14.22
N VAL A 120 -3.21 -18.33 -14.15
CA VAL A 120 -1.80 -18.78 -14.13
C VAL A 120 -1.32 -18.99 -12.71
N ALA A 121 -1.58 -18.01 -11.85
CA ALA A 121 -1.10 -18.01 -10.47
C ALA A 121 -1.91 -17.06 -9.61
N THR A 122 -1.93 -17.33 -8.30
CA THR A 122 -2.28 -16.34 -7.27
C THR A 122 -0.99 -15.79 -6.65
N SER A 123 -1.10 -14.72 -5.85
CA SER A 123 -0.03 -14.33 -4.94
C SER A 123 0.29 -15.51 -4.01
N PRO A 124 1.58 -15.78 -3.70
CA PRO A 124 1.95 -16.88 -2.83
C PRO A 124 1.33 -16.76 -1.43
N ALA A 125 1.27 -15.53 -0.93
CA ALA A 125 0.56 -15.15 0.29
C ALA A 125 -0.44 -14.03 -0.02
N ILE A 126 -1.46 -13.91 0.82
CA ILE A 126 -2.42 -12.83 0.76
C ILE A 126 -1.76 -11.50 1.13
N GLY A 127 -2.11 -10.45 0.38
CA GLY A 127 -1.59 -9.11 0.60
C GLY A 127 -2.17 -8.49 1.87
N VAL A 128 -1.33 -8.37 2.90
CA VAL A 128 -1.63 -7.66 4.15
C VAL A 128 -1.29 -6.17 4.01
N ARG A 129 -2.29 -5.31 4.16
CA ARG A 129 -2.10 -3.85 4.07
C ARG A 129 -1.71 -3.24 5.41
N GLU A 130 -2.33 -3.71 6.48
CA GLU A 130 -2.20 -3.16 7.83
C GLU A 130 -2.10 -4.30 8.86
N SER A 131 -1.26 -4.12 9.87
CA SER A 131 -1.15 -5.03 11.02
C SER A 131 -0.76 -4.23 12.27
N ARG A 132 0.50 -4.31 12.70
CA ARG A 132 1.03 -3.52 13.83
C ARG A 132 1.70 -2.25 13.33
N ARG A 133 1.40 -1.12 13.97
CA ARG A 133 2.12 0.16 13.80
C ARG A 133 2.78 0.53 15.11
N VAL A 134 4.09 0.70 15.12
CA VAL A 134 4.80 1.11 16.35
C VAL A 134 4.40 2.53 16.73
N ILE A 135 4.44 2.84 18.02
CA ILE A 135 4.42 4.23 18.47
C ILE A 135 5.87 4.70 18.54
N GLY A 136 6.23 5.61 17.65
CA GLY A 136 7.54 6.26 17.64
C GLY A 136 7.51 7.66 18.26
N ASP A 137 8.67 8.31 18.25
CA ASP A 137 8.87 9.68 18.77
C ASP A 137 7.95 10.70 18.08
N TYR A 138 7.55 10.38 16.84
CA TYR A 138 6.48 11.06 16.15
C TYR A 138 5.56 10.05 15.50
N ARG A 139 4.32 10.45 15.31
CA ARG A 139 3.30 9.66 14.62
C ARG A 139 2.77 10.50 13.49
N LEU A 140 3.06 10.09 12.25
CA LEU A 140 2.52 10.76 11.07
C LEU A 140 0.99 10.72 11.11
N THR A 141 0.33 11.87 10.94
CA THR A 141 -1.12 12.00 11.11
C THR A 141 -1.84 12.23 9.79
N ARG A 142 -3.18 12.09 9.81
CA ARG A 142 -4.05 12.42 8.68
C ARG A 142 -3.83 13.87 8.25
N ASP A 143 -3.75 14.78 9.22
CA ASP A 143 -3.63 16.21 8.98
C ASP A 143 -2.28 16.53 8.32
N ASP A 144 -1.19 15.86 8.73
CA ASP A 144 0.11 16.05 8.04
C ASP A 144 0.04 15.66 6.55
N VAL A 145 -0.76 14.64 6.20
CA VAL A 145 -1.01 14.24 4.81
C VAL A 145 -1.88 15.28 4.09
N LEU A 146 -2.96 15.73 4.72
CA LEU A 146 -3.92 16.66 4.12
C LEU A 146 -3.40 18.09 4.03
N ASP A 147 -2.43 18.46 4.85
CA ASP A 147 -1.77 19.77 4.82
C ASP A 147 -0.50 19.75 3.97
N ALA A 148 -0.21 18.64 3.28
CA ALA A 148 1.03 18.43 2.51
C ALA A 148 2.30 18.80 3.33
N ARG A 149 2.30 18.44 4.62
CA ARG A 149 3.25 18.98 5.58
C ARG A 149 4.69 18.55 5.29
N ARG A 150 5.63 19.48 5.49
CA ARG A 150 7.07 19.27 5.41
C ARG A 150 7.73 19.30 6.78
N PHE A 151 8.86 18.61 6.90
CA PHE A 151 9.59 18.48 8.16
C PHE A 151 11.08 18.68 7.96
N ASP A 152 11.73 19.35 8.90
CA ASP A 152 13.19 19.57 8.88
C ASP A 152 13.97 18.25 8.93
N ASP A 153 13.36 17.20 9.48
CA ASP A 153 13.93 15.87 9.64
C ASP A 153 13.33 14.81 8.71
N GLU A 154 12.68 15.20 7.61
CA GLU A 154 12.14 14.24 6.63
C GLU A 154 13.21 13.41 5.92
N ILE A 155 12.88 12.15 5.68
CA ILE A 155 13.76 11.16 5.04
C ILE A 155 13.15 10.52 3.80
N ALA A 156 11.91 10.88 3.48
CA ALA A 156 11.20 10.46 2.29
C ALA A 156 10.03 11.41 2.00
N LEU A 157 9.60 11.46 0.75
CA LEU A 157 8.40 12.16 0.31
C LEU A 157 7.32 11.17 -0.11
N CYS A 158 6.05 11.54 0.10
CA CYS A 158 4.91 10.77 -0.36
C CYS A 158 3.84 11.70 -0.97
N GLY A 159 3.37 11.35 -2.16
CA GLY A 159 2.23 12.00 -2.83
C GLY A 159 1.04 11.06 -3.02
N ALA A 160 1.04 9.90 -2.36
CA ALA A 160 -0.05 8.95 -2.49
C ALA A 160 -1.32 9.47 -1.79
N PRO A 161 -2.51 9.28 -2.34
CA PRO A 161 -3.74 9.57 -1.62
C PRO A 161 -3.89 8.66 -0.39
N ILE A 162 -4.72 9.06 0.56
CA ILE A 162 -5.23 8.19 1.61
C ILE A 162 -6.18 7.19 0.95
N GLU A 163 -5.77 5.92 0.87
CA GLU A 163 -6.53 4.82 0.28
C GLU A 163 -7.27 4.03 1.36
N ASP A 164 -8.50 4.43 1.67
CA ASP A 164 -9.29 3.79 2.71
C ASP A 164 -10.12 2.63 2.14
N HIS A 165 -9.68 1.41 2.43
CA HIS A 165 -10.39 0.16 2.10
C HIS A 165 -11.18 -0.42 3.30
N ALA A 166 -11.82 0.44 4.11
CA ALA A 166 -12.78 0.06 5.15
C ALA A 166 -13.94 -0.83 4.62
N VAL A 167 -14.78 -1.30 5.56
CA VAL A 167 -15.92 -2.18 5.27
C VAL A 167 -16.92 -1.49 4.33
N GLY A 168 -17.13 -2.08 3.15
CA GLY A 168 -18.03 -1.58 2.11
C GLY A 168 -17.62 -2.04 0.71
N PRO A 169 -18.44 -1.79 -0.33
CA PRO A 169 -18.14 -2.21 -1.70
C PRO A 169 -17.02 -1.38 -2.36
N ASP A 170 -16.87 -0.12 -1.94
CA ASP A 170 -16.05 0.89 -2.63
C ASP A 170 -14.76 1.22 -1.85
N THR A 171 -13.82 1.93 -2.48
CA THR A 171 -12.63 2.49 -1.81
C THR A 171 -12.73 4.00 -1.72
N ARG A 172 -12.51 4.58 -0.54
CA ARG A 172 -12.51 6.03 -0.36
C ARG A 172 -11.10 6.57 -0.57
N TRP A 173 -10.98 7.51 -1.51
CA TRP A 173 -9.72 8.16 -1.86
C TRP A 173 -9.74 9.62 -1.38
N THR A 174 -8.72 10.04 -0.64
CA THR A 174 -8.52 11.46 -0.30
C THR A 174 -7.13 11.87 -0.74
N TYR A 175 -7.06 12.75 -1.74
CA TYR A 175 -5.79 13.16 -2.35
C TYR A 175 -5.11 14.25 -1.53
N VAL A 176 -3.78 14.25 -1.57
CA VAL A 176 -2.96 15.37 -1.09
C VAL A 176 -3.34 16.62 -1.91
N PRO A 177 -3.53 17.80 -1.29
CA PRO A 177 -3.90 19.01 -2.01
C PRO A 177 -2.89 19.34 -3.12
N GLU A 178 -3.39 19.96 -4.19
CA GLU A 178 -2.57 20.51 -5.28
C GLU A 178 -1.64 19.50 -5.97
N SER A 179 -1.93 18.19 -5.87
CA SER A 179 -1.03 17.11 -6.31
C SER A 179 0.36 17.19 -5.66
N GLY A 180 0.41 17.73 -4.44
CA GLY A 180 1.64 17.91 -3.67
C GLY A 180 2.18 16.63 -3.04
N VAL A 181 3.20 16.81 -2.22
CA VAL A 181 3.86 15.76 -1.46
C VAL A 181 4.05 16.20 -0.02
N TYR A 182 3.90 15.27 0.92
CA TYR A 182 4.24 15.48 2.33
C TYR A 182 5.53 14.72 2.68
N GLY A 183 6.20 15.19 3.72
CA GLY A 183 7.41 14.56 4.25
C GLY A 183 7.11 13.44 5.25
N ILE A 184 7.93 12.40 5.25
CA ILE A 184 7.96 11.39 6.32
C ILE A 184 9.15 11.69 7.23
N PRO A 185 8.93 12.18 8.47
CA PRO A 185 10.01 12.57 9.38
C PRO A 185 10.74 11.34 9.95
N TYR A 186 12.06 11.45 10.14
CA TYR A 186 12.92 10.36 10.62
C TYR A 186 12.47 9.78 11.95
N ARG A 187 11.98 10.63 12.84
CA ARG A 187 11.39 10.26 14.13
C ARG A 187 10.17 9.33 14.06
N CYS A 188 9.54 9.16 12.89
CA CYS A 188 8.55 8.09 12.68
C CYS A 188 9.16 6.68 12.73
N LEU A 189 10.48 6.57 12.52
CA LEU A 189 11.19 5.30 12.47
C LEU A 189 11.82 4.92 13.82
N LEU A 190 11.73 5.81 14.82
CA LEU A 190 12.34 5.65 16.14
C LEU A 190 11.28 5.21 17.15
N PRO A 191 11.23 3.93 17.55
CA PRO A 191 10.24 3.47 18.51
C PRO A 191 10.39 4.15 19.87
N ASN A 192 9.27 4.45 20.52
CA ASN A 192 9.27 4.97 21.88
C ASN A 192 9.83 3.93 22.86
N SER A 193 10.55 4.42 23.87
CA SER A 193 11.02 3.62 25.02
C SER A 193 12.04 2.53 24.70
N VAL A 194 12.52 2.41 23.47
CA VAL A 194 13.57 1.45 23.09
C VAL A 194 14.68 2.19 22.34
N GLU A 195 15.89 2.07 22.85
CA GLU A 195 17.08 2.69 22.25
C GLU A 195 17.80 1.70 21.33
N GLY A 196 18.51 2.21 20.31
CA GLY A 196 19.25 1.34 19.38
C GLY A 196 18.39 0.60 18.35
N MET A 197 17.09 0.89 18.26
CA MET A 197 16.16 0.24 17.34
C MET A 197 15.62 1.21 16.29
N LEU A 198 15.54 0.74 15.05
CA LEU A 198 14.88 1.42 13.94
C LEU A 198 13.76 0.54 13.38
N VAL A 199 12.65 1.16 13.01
CA VAL A 199 11.50 0.49 12.39
C VAL A 199 11.15 1.20 11.10
N ALA A 200 11.17 0.47 9.99
CA ALA A 200 10.91 1.02 8.66
C ALA A 200 9.90 0.15 7.89
N GLY A 201 9.26 0.76 6.89
CA GLY A 201 8.26 0.09 6.07
C GLY A 201 6.88 0.11 6.71
N ARG A 202 6.04 -0.90 6.44
CA ARG A 202 4.61 -0.92 6.85
C ARG A 202 4.37 -0.83 8.36
N CYS A 203 5.36 -1.08 9.22
CA CYS A 203 5.18 -1.05 10.67
C CYS A 203 5.59 0.28 11.33
N PHE A 204 6.00 1.29 10.54
CA PHE A 204 6.40 2.61 11.03
C PHE A 204 5.29 3.35 11.80
N SER A 205 5.68 4.41 12.51
CA SER A 205 4.76 5.19 13.35
C SER A 205 3.88 6.14 12.55
N ALA A 206 2.60 5.79 12.46
CA ALA A 206 1.57 6.56 11.78
C ALA A 206 0.17 6.31 12.36
N THR A 207 -0.77 7.24 12.14
CA THR A 207 -2.20 6.98 12.30
C THR A 207 -2.70 6.04 11.21
N HIS A 208 -3.87 5.41 11.41
CA HIS A 208 -4.50 4.53 10.41
C HIS A 208 -4.59 5.21 9.03
N ASP A 209 -5.09 6.45 8.99
CA ASP A 209 -5.27 7.20 7.75
C ASP A 209 -3.94 7.58 7.08
N ALA A 210 -2.98 8.08 7.85
CA ALA A 210 -1.67 8.43 7.30
C ALA A 210 -0.95 7.20 6.77
N HIS A 211 -1.06 6.09 7.50
CA HIS A 211 -0.53 4.79 7.08
C HIS A 211 -1.17 4.31 5.77
N ALA A 212 -2.47 4.49 5.59
CA ALA A 212 -3.17 4.13 4.36
C ALA A 212 -2.64 4.86 3.11
N SER A 213 -2.02 6.04 3.27
CA SER A 213 -1.28 6.74 2.22
C SER A 213 0.20 6.32 2.15
N ALA A 214 0.94 6.45 3.25
CA ALA A 214 2.41 6.33 3.28
C ALA A 214 2.94 4.88 3.21
N ARG A 215 2.08 3.84 3.28
CA ARG A 215 2.52 2.42 3.28
C ARG A 215 2.85 1.82 1.91
N SER A 216 2.85 2.62 0.84
CA SER A 216 3.19 2.14 -0.50
C SER A 216 4.63 1.58 -0.56
N MET A 217 4.91 0.76 -1.57
CA MET A 217 6.23 0.11 -1.69
C MET A 217 7.36 1.12 -1.83
N ALA A 218 7.16 2.19 -2.61
CA ALA A 218 8.18 3.21 -2.84
C ALA A 218 8.61 3.92 -1.54
N THR A 219 7.65 4.38 -0.75
CA THR A 219 7.90 5.01 0.54
C THR A 219 8.46 4.02 1.56
N CYS A 220 8.01 2.76 1.56
CA CYS A 220 8.61 1.72 2.39
C CYS A 220 10.09 1.49 2.06
N MET A 221 10.47 1.47 0.78
CA MET A 221 11.86 1.36 0.34
C MET A 221 12.67 2.59 0.77
N ALA A 222 12.13 3.79 0.60
CA ALA A 222 12.78 5.03 1.03
C ALA A 222 13.04 5.05 2.55
N MET A 223 12.04 4.67 3.35
CA MET A 223 12.22 4.50 4.81
C MET A 223 13.29 3.45 5.14
N GLY A 224 13.33 2.33 4.39
CA GLY A 224 14.35 1.30 4.57
C GLY A 224 15.77 1.78 4.26
N GLN A 225 15.94 2.55 3.19
CA GLN A 225 17.21 3.20 2.84
C GLN A 225 17.66 4.15 3.95
N ALA A 226 16.76 5.03 4.40
CA ALA A 226 17.04 5.97 5.48
C ALA A 226 17.44 5.27 6.78
N ALA A 227 16.71 4.22 7.18
CA ALA A 227 17.04 3.42 8.35
C ALA A 227 18.41 2.74 8.23
N GLY A 228 18.76 2.19 7.06
CA GLY A 228 20.06 1.57 6.82
C GLY A 228 21.23 2.56 6.94
N ILE A 229 21.09 3.75 6.31
CA ILE A 229 22.11 4.81 6.40
C ILE A 229 22.23 5.30 7.84
N ALA A 230 21.11 5.54 8.52
CA ALA A 230 21.11 5.98 9.91
C ALA A 230 21.82 4.98 10.83
N ALA A 231 21.55 3.67 10.67
CA ALA A 231 22.24 2.63 11.44
C ALA A 231 23.76 2.64 11.20
N ALA A 232 24.20 2.81 9.95
CA ALA A 232 25.63 2.91 9.62
C ALA A 232 26.29 4.15 10.24
N LEU A 233 25.60 5.30 10.22
CA LEU A 233 26.06 6.53 10.85
C LEU A 233 26.13 6.39 12.38
N SER A 234 25.15 5.75 13.01
CA SER A 234 25.16 5.45 14.45
C SER A 234 26.42 4.69 14.85
N ILE A 235 26.77 3.63 14.12
CA ILE A 235 27.96 2.82 14.40
C ILE A 235 29.23 3.64 14.21
N THR A 236 29.34 4.35 13.09
CA THR A 236 30.55 5.12 12.74
C THR A 236 30.82 6.25 13.72
N SER A 237 29.76 6.94 14.16
CA SER A 237 29.84 8.05 15.09
C SER A 237 29.77 7.63 16.57
N GLN A 238 29.66 6.32 16.84
CA GLN A 238 29.45 5.75 18.18
C GLN A 238 28.27 6.39 18.93
N THR A 239 27.20 6.69 18.19
CA THR A 239 25.94 7.22 18.72
C THR A 239 24.82 6.19 18.55
N THR A 240 23.64 6.50 19.08
CA THR A 240 22.44 5.71 18.86
C THR A 240 21.64 6.24 17.67
N PRO A 241 20.69 5.48 17.09
CA PRO A 241 19.84 5.95 16.00
C PRO A 241 19.13 7.27 16.29
N ARG A 242 18.76 7.50 17.55
CA ARG A 242 18.10 8.74 18.01
C ARG A 242 19.04 9.94 18.05
N ALA A 243 20.34 9.71 18.21
CA ALA A 243 21.38 10.72 18.28
C ALA A 243 22.19 10.84 16.98
N VAL A 244 21.66 10.33 15.86
CA VAL A 244 22.27 10.51 14.53
C VAL A 244 22.15 11.97 14.11
N ASP A 245 23.24 12.52 13.55
CA ASP A 245 23.23 13.82 12.89
C ASP A 245 22.34 13.76 11.64
N LEU A 246 21.18 14.42 11.72
CA LEU A 246 20.18 14.47 10.64
C LEU A 246 20.71 15.16 9.39
N ALA A 247 21.61 16.15 9.51
CA ALA A 247 22.20 16.80 8.35
C ALA A 247 23.14 15.83 7.60
N ALA A 248 23.90 15.02 8.34
CA ALA A 248 24.72 13.95 7.75
C ALA A 248 23.84 12.87 7.09
N LEU A 249 22.75 12.44 7.75
CA LEU A 249 21.81 11.47 7.19
C LEU A 249 21.19 11.98 5.88
N ARG A 250 20.68 13.20 5.87
CA ARG A 250 20.08 13.82 4.67
C ARG A 250 21.10 13.98 3.55
N ARG A 251 22.33 14.40 3.86
CA ARG A 251 23.42 14.49 2.87
C ARG A 251 23.70 13.12 2.24
N CYS A 252 23.86 12.06 3.04
CA CYS A 252 24.07 10.72 2.51
C CYS A 252 22.89 10.21 1.68
N LEU A 253 21.64 10.53 2.06
CA LEU A 253 20.46 10.20 1.26
C LEU A 253 20.50 10.87 -0.13
N LEU A 254 20.82 12.18 -0.18
CA LEU A 254 20.92 12.93 -1.43
C LEU A 254 22.08 12.44 -2.31
N GLU A 255 23.23 12.13 -1.73
CA GLU A 255 24.39 11.52 -2.43
C GLU A 255 24.02 10.16 -3.05
N ASN A 256 23.05 9.45 -2.47
CA ASN A 256 22.49 8.21 -2.99
C ASN A 256 21.19 8.43 -3.80
N HIS A 257 20.98 9.64 -4.31
CA HIS A 257 19.87 10.02 -5.20
C HIS A 257 18.47 9.85 -4.60
N ALA A 258 18.34 9.88 -3.28
CA ALA A 258 17.03 9.94 -2.64
C ALA A 258 16.32 11.26 -2.98
N LEU A 259 15.00 11.20 -3.22
CA LEU A 259 14.18 12.36 -3.49
C LEU A 259 13.68 12.96 -2.17
N LEU A 260 14.28 14.07 -1.75
CA LEU A 260 13.89 14.83 -0.56
C LEU A 260 13.31 16.21 -0.89
N ASP A 261 13.36 16.61 -2.15
CA ASP A 261 12.73 17.82 -2.67
C ASP A 261 11.66 17.45 -3.70
N PRO A 262 10.55 18.20 -3.81
CA PRO A 262 9.58 18.01 -4.89
C PRO A 262 10.28 18.17 -6.23
N ILE A 263 9.96 17.30 -7.18
CA ILE A 263 10.39 17.49 -8.57
C ILE A 263 9.43 18.51 -9.18
N ASP A 264 9.97 19.63 -9.68
CA ASP A 264 9.19 20.55 -10.48
C ASP A 264 8.59 19.78 -11.66
N VAL A 265 7.26 19.72 -11.73
CA VAL A 265 6.57 19.12 -12.87
C VAL A 265 6.91 20.01 -14.06
N VAL A 266 7.79 19.53 -14.94
CA VAL A 266 7.98 20.16 -16.25
C VAL A 266 6.64 20.08 -16.94
N THR A 267 5.89 21.19 -16.92
CA THR A 267 4.75 21.38 -17.79
C THR A 267 5.30 21.38 -19.20
N THR A 268 5.27 20.23 -19.86
CA THR A 268 5.46 20.18 -21.30
C THR A 268 4.31 21.00 -21.89
N SER A 269 4.59 22.24 -22.24
CA SER A 269 3.70 23.12 -22.99
C SER A 269 3.26 22.37 -24.24
N SER A 270 2.02 21.91 -24.25
CA SER A 270 1.32 21.43 -25.44
C SER A 270 1.03 22.58 -26.39
#